data_AF-A0A4Y9N6Q5-F1
#
_entry.id   AF-A0A4Y9N6Q5-F1
#
_cell.length_a   1.000
_cell.length_b   1.000
_cell.length_c   1.000
_cell.angle_alpha   90.00
_cell.angle_beta   90.00
_cell.angle_gamma   90.00
#
_symmetry.space_group_name_H-M   'P 1'
#
loop_
_entity.id
_entity.type
_entity.pdbx_description
1 polymer ?
#
loop_
_entity_poly.entity_id
_entity_poly.type
_entity_poly.pdbx_seq_one_letter_code
_entity_poly.pdbx_strand_id
1 'polypeptide(L)'
;MDGPRRAALTLSGAALARAALAGAAALDARRAGVPWRRMNFAGRPVTLLGGPALAASATATAVLGAPAGTRTAAAVVGAVSGLVGGYDDLA
;
A
#
# COMPACT_ATOMS: atom_id res chain seq x y z
N MET A 1 -16.67 12.21 21.44
CA MET A 1 -15.50 13.05 21.11
C MET A 1 -14.47 12.17 20.41
N ASP A 2 -14.55 12.05 19.08
CA ASP A 2 -13.71 11.10 18.30
C ASP A 2 -12.53 11.77 17.58
N GLY A 3 -12.44 13.11 17.68
CA GLY A 3 -11.45 13.93 17.00
C GLY A 3 -10.00 13.47 17.17
N PRO A 4 -9.48 13.30 18.41
CA PRO A 4 -8.08 12.93 18.61
C PRO A 4 -7.76 11.52 18.09
N ARG A 5 -8.69 10.56 18.24
CA ARG A 5 -8.51 9.19 17.72
C ARG A 5 -8.47 9.18 16.19
N ARG A 6 -9.35 9.93 15.54
CA ARG A 6 -9.36 10.06 14.06
C ARG A 6 -8.10 10.74 13.57
N ALA A 7 -7.67 11.83 14.22
CA ALA A 7 -6.43 12.52 13.87
C ALA A 7 -5.21 11.60 13.99
N ALA A 8 -5.11 10.84 15.09
CA ALA A 8 -4.03 9.86 15.28
C ALA A 8 -4.02 8.77 14.19
N LEU A 9 -5.19 8.27 13.79
CA LEU A 9 -5.31 7.29 12.70
C LEU A 9 -4.89 7.88 11.36
N THR A 10 -5.32 9.11 11.04
CA THR A 10 -4.92 9.80 9.81
C THR A 10 -3.41 10.03 9.75
N LEU A 11 -2.81 10.48 10.86
CA LEU A 11 -1.36 10.67 10.95
C LEU A 11 -0.61 9.34 10.82
N SER A 12 -1.11 8.29 11.46
CA SER A 12 -0.54 6.94 11.35
C SER A 12 -0.61 6.42 9.92
N GLY A 13 -1.75 6.60 9.24
CA GLY A 13 -1.91 6.20 7.85
C GLY A 13 -1.00 6.98 6.90
N ALA A 14 -0.84 8.29 7.12
CA ALA A 14 0.09 9.10 6.35
C ALA A 14 1.54 8.62 6.54
N ALA A 15 1.95 8.32 7.78
CA ALA A 15 3.28 7.80 8.08
C ALA A 15 3.52 6.43 7.42
N LEU A 16 2.54 5.52 7.50
CA LEU A 16 2.59 4.21 6.88
C LEU A 16 2.66 4.30 5.35
N ALA A 17 1.89 5.21 4.73
CA ALA A 17 1.94 5.43 3.29
C ALA A 17 3.31 5.96 2.84
N ARG A 18 3.89 6.91 3.59
CA ARG A 18 5.24 7.42 3.32
C ARG A 18 6.30 6.33 3.45
N ALA A 19 6.22 5.49 4.49
CA ALA A 19 7.13 4.38 4.68
C ALA A 19 7.00 3.33 3.56
N ALA A 20 5.77 3.00 3.15
CA ALA A 20 5.50 2.06 2.07
C ALA A 20 6.03 2.58 0.72
N LEU A 21 5.82 3.86 0.40
CA LEU A 21 6.36 4.49 -0.80
C LEU A 21 7.88 4.54 -0.81
N ALA A 22 8.51 4.82 0.34
CA ALA A 22 9.96 4.76 0.47
C ALA A 22 10.50 3.34 0.25
N GLY A 23 9.82 2.33 0.80
CA GLY A 23 10.13 0.92 0.56
C GLY A 23 9.97 0.52 -0.91
N ALA A 24 8.91 0.97 -1.57
CA ALA A 24 8.68 0.76 -3.00
C ALA A 24 9.79 1.40 -3.85
N ALA A 25 10.17 2.65 -3.57
CA ALA A 25 11.29 3.30 -4.27
C ALA A 25 12.62 2.57 -4.06
N ALA A 26 12.88 2.09 -2.83
CA ALA A 26 14.07 1.31 -2.53
C ALA A 26 14.07 -0.06 -3.23
N LEU A 27 12.89 -0.67 -3.42
CA LEU A 27 12.74 -1.92 -4.17
C LEU A 27 12.92 -1.70 -5.67
N ASP A 28 12.33 -0.63 -6.21
CA ASP A 28 12.47 -0.24 -7.63
C ASP A 28 13.93 -0.01 -8.01
N ALA A 29 14.74 0.56 -7.10
CA ALA A 29 16.18 0.75 -7.31
C ALA A 29 16.98 -0.57 -7.42
N ARG A 30 16.42 -1.71 -7.02
CA ARG A 30 17.09 -3.02 -7.04
C ARG A 30 16.66 -3.85 -8.25
N ARG A 31 17.40 -4.92 -8.54
CA ARG A 31 17.04 -5.89 -9.60
C ARG A 31 15.66 -6.53 -9.37
N ALA A 32 15.24 -6.69 -8.11
CA ALA A 32 13.92 -7.18 -7.74
C ALA A 32 12.78 -6.23 -8.16
N GLY A 33 13.07 -4.96 -8.45
CA GLY A 33 12.11 -4.00 -8.98
C GLY A 33 11.84 -4.12 -10.48
N VAL A 34 12.72 -4.81 -11.23
CA VAL A 34 12.62 -4.91 -12.70
C VAL A 34 11.25 -5.40 -13.19
N PRO A 35 10.63 -6.45 -12.60
CA PRO A 35 9.32 -6.93 -13.04
C PRO A 35 8.20 -5.88 -12.94
N TRP A 36 8.37 -4.85 -12.11
CA TRP A 36 7.38 -3.80 -11.82
C TRP A 36 7.55 -2.56 -12.70
N ARG A 37 8.61 -2.48 -13.49
CA ARG A 37 8.88 -1.33 -14.35
C ARG A 37 8.02 -1.41 -15.61
N ARG A 38 7.46 -0.28 -16.00
CA ARG A 38 6.67 -0.11 -17.22
C ARG A 38 7.07 1.18 -17.92
N MET A 39 6.71 1.28 -19.19
CA MET A 39 6.79 2.51 -19.96
C MET A 39 5.38 3.07 -20.10
N ASN A 40 5.17 4.35 -19.78
CA ASN A 40 3.87 4.96 -20.00
C ASN A 40 3.68 5.39 -21.48
N PHE A 41 2.47 5.80 -21.85
CA PHE A 41 2.16 6.27 -23.21
C PHE A 41 2.99 7.48 -23.69
N ALA A 42 3.55 8.25 -22.75
CA ALA A 42 4.43 9.38 -23.05
C ALA A 42 5.93 8.98 -23.12
N GLY A 43 6.25 7.69 -23.11
CA GLY A 43 7.64 7.21 -23.16
C GLY A 43 8.45 7.48 -21.89
N ARG A 44 7.79 7.69 -20.74
CA ARG A 44 8.46 7.84 -19.44
C ARG A 44 8.45 6.52 -18.66
N PRO A 45 9.60 6.10 -18.10
CA PRO A 45 9.65 4.93 -17.24
C PRO A 45 8.89 5.20 -15.94
N VAL A 46 8.06 4.25 -15.54
CA VAL A 46 7.27 4.28 -14.31
C VAL A 46 7.36 2.92 -13.62
N THR A 47 7.07 2.89 -12.31
CA THR A 47 6.97 1.66 -11.53
C THR A 47 5.52 1.43 -11.10
N LEU A 48 5.06 0.19 -11.15
CA LEU A 48 3.73 -0.21 -10.68
C LEU A 48 3.67 -0.42 -9.15
N LEU A 49 4.81 -0.36 -8.44
CA LEU A 49 4.87 -0.57 -6.99
C LEU A 49 4.06 0.45 -6.16
N GLY A 50 3.58 1.54 -6.76
CA GLY A 50 2.69 2.50 -6.11
C GLY A 50 1.38 1.87 -5.64
N GLY A 51 0.80 0.97 -6.44
CA GLY A 51 -0.42 0.22 -6.08
C GLY A 51 -0.20 -0.66 -4.85
N PRO A 52 0.76 -1.59 -4.86
CA PRO A 52 1.13 -2.40 -3.70
C PRO A 52 1.48 -1.59 -2.44
N ALA A 53 2.20 -0.47 -2.58
CA ALA A 53 2.53 0.42 -1.45
C ALA A 53 1.27 1.04 -0.81
N LEU A 54 0.33 1.50 -1.64
CA LEU A 54 -0.96 2.02 -1.18
C LEU A 54 -1.78 0.92 -0.51
N ALA A 55 -1.91 -0.25 -1.13
CA ALA A 55 -2.66 -1.38 -0.57
C ALA A 55 -2.12 -1.80 0.80
N ALA A 56 -0.80 -1.91 0.96
CA ALA A 56 -0.17 -2.27 2.24
C ALA A 56 -0.45 -1.22 3.33
N SER A 57 -0.25 0.06 3.04
CA SER A 57 -0.46 1.14 4.01
C SER A 57 -1.93 1.34 4.37
N ALA A 58 -2.84 1.24 3.40
CA ALA A 58 -4.28 1.31 3.62
C ALA A 58 -4.77 0.13 4.47
N THR A 59 -4.29 -1.09 4.18
CA THR A 59 -4.63 -2.30 4.97
C THR A 59 -4.17 -2.16 6.41
N ALA A 60 -2.92 -1.75 6.64
CA ALA A 60 -2.40 -1.53 7.99
C ALA A 60 -3.22 -0.47 8.75
N THR A 61 -3.55 0.64 8.09
CA THR A 61 -4.38 1.71 8.68
C THR A 61 -5.78 1.23 9.00
N ALA A 62 -6.40 0.44 8.11
CA ALA A 62 -7.72 -0.15 8.31
C ALA A 62 -7.73 -1.12 9.52
N VAL A 63 -6.70 -1.96 9.65
CA VAL A 63 -6.53 -2.87 10.81
C VAL A 63 -6.41 -2.09 12.12
N LEU A 64 -5.64 -1.00 12.14
CA LEU A 64 -5.50 -0.13 13.33
C LEU A 64 -6.81 0.59 13.68
N GLY A 65 -7.59 1.00 12.67
CA GLY A 65 -8.87 1.67 12.86
C GLY A 65 -10.04 0.75 13.21
N ALA A 66 -9.95 -0.52 12.82
CA ALA A 66 -11.04 -1.49 12.91
C ALA A 66 -11.42 -1.85 14.37
N PRO A 67 -12.72 -2.07 14.63
CA PRO A 67 -13.19 -2.72 15.85
C PRO A 67 -12.47 -4.04 16.12
N ALA A 68 -12.26 -4.39 17.40
CA ALA A 68 -11.47 -5.57 17.78
C ALA A 68 -11.92 -6.87 17.10
N GLY A 69 -13.24 -7.08 16.93
CA GLY A 69 -13.80 -8.26 16.27
C GLY A 69 -13.65 -8.32 14.75
N THR A 70 -13.23 -7.23 14.09
CA THR A 70 -13.15 -7.17 12.62
C THR A 70 -11.74 -6.88 12.09
N ARG A 71 -10.73 -6.76 12.96
CA ARG A 71 -9.33 -6.52 12.56
C ARG A 71 -8.80 -7.59 11.62
N THR A 72 -9.06 -8.86 11.92
CA THR A 72 -8.63 -9.98 11.07
C THR A 72 -9.30 -9.93 9.71
N ALA A 73 -10.61 -9.61 9.66
CA ALA A 73 -11.32 -9.44 8.39
C ALA A 73 -10.74 -8.28 7.57
N ALA A 74 -10.43 -7.14 8.20
CA ALA A 74 -9.77 -6.02 7.53
C ALA A 74 -8.39 -6.39 6.98
N ALA A 75 -7.61 -7.16 7.74
CA ALA A 75 -6.31 -7.67 7.29
C ALA A 75 -6.45 -8.61 6.09
N VAL A 76 -7.39 -9.56 6.14
CA VAL A 76 -7.63 -10.55 5.09
C VAL A 76 -8.10 -9.88 3.81
N VAL A 77 -9.12 -9.03 3.88
CA VAL A 77 -9.66 -8.32 2.70
C VAL A 77 -8.58 -7.44 2.07
N GLY A 78 -7.84 -6.68 2.87
CA GLY A 78 -6.76 -5.83 2.37
C GLY A 78 -5.63 -6.62 1.73
N ALA A 79 -5.19 -7.71 2.36
CA ALA A 79 -4.13 -8.57 1.84
C ALA A 79 -4.54 -9.27 0.54
N VAL A 80 -5.74 -9.86 0.48
CA VAL A 80 -6.23 -10.55 -0.73
C VAL A 80 -6.39 -9.57 -1.88
N SER A 81 -7.01 -8.41 -1.66
CA SER A 81 -7.15 -7.39 -2.70
C SER A 81 -5.79 -6.87 -3.18
N GLY A 82 -4.84 -6.67 -2.25
CA GLY A 82 -3.47 -6.26 -2.59
C GLY A 82 -2.70 -7.31 -3.40
N LEU A 83 -2.87 -8.59 -3.08
CA LEU A 83 -2.25 -9.69 -3.82
C LEU A 83 -2.84 -9.83 -5.23
N VAL A 84 -4.17 -9.77 -5.36
CA VAL A 84 -4.85 -9.85 -6.66
C VAL A 84 -4.45 -8.66 -7.53
N GLY A 85 -4.48 -7.44 -7.00
CA GLY A 85 -4.06 -6.25 -7.74
C GLY A 85 -2.57 -6.29 -8.12
N GLY A 86 -1.70 -6.72 -7.20
CA GLY A 86 -0.27 -6.88 -7.50
C GLY A 86 0.02 -7.98 -8.53
N TYR A 87 -0.80 -9.03 -8.57
CA TYR A 87 -0.71 -10.05 -9.62
C TYR A 87 -1.15 -9.49 -10.97
N ASP A 88 -2.28 -8.77 -11.02
CA ASP A 88 -2.78 -8.11 -12.23
C ASP A 88 -1.78 -7.07 -12.79
N ASP A 89 -1.08 -6.34 -11.92
CA ASP A 89 -0.01 -5.42 -12.33
C ASP A 89 1.18 -6.14 -13.00
N LEU A 90 1.44 -7.39 -12.62
CA LEU A 90 2.58 -8.18 -13.09
C LEU A 90 2.29 -9.04 -14.32
N ALA A 91 1.06 -9.53 -14.46
CA ALA A 91 0.60 -10.39 -15.54
C ALA A 91 0.49 -9.65 -16.89
#